data_AF-A0AAW1U122-F1
#
_entry.id   AF-A0AAW1U122-F1
#
_cell.length_a   1.000
_cell.length_b   1.000
_cell.length_c   1.000
_cell.angle_alpha   90.00
_cell.angle_beta   90.00
_cell.angle_gamma   90.00
#
_symmetry.space_group_name_H-M   'P 1'
#
loop_
_entity.id
_entity.type
_entity.pdbx_description
1 polymer ?
#
loop_
_entity_poly.entity_id
_entity_poly.type
_entity_poly.pdbx_seq_one_letter_code
_entity_poly.pdbx_strand_id
1 'polypeptide(L)'
;MGVVLLSEEDLDIADYVTNFMNSRSEILGLKIKELIEEYFIKFVNWITTKGETTISCSKLALVKIGLSQMTRVTNKYGFIVAIINGLGQLLQADFRELFAQEVYDWLKEPPPPLILKSRHNVERDMIDSYVTNPNITVVNNFGKLPLVETGKISQCLDILKVWLDNKKDNHVLLIGAYGSAKSLIVKKLVENFDADILVFNCSGNTQPNYVKNKLSEYCISVNTNRGRQVGHKYLN
;
A
#
# COMPACT_ATOMS: atom_id res chain seq x y z
N MET A 1 0.83 41.27 5.72
CA MET A 1 1.06 39.81 5.71
C MET A 1 0.81 39.35 4.29
N GLY A 2 1.81 38.83 3.59
CA GLY A 2 1.62 38.29 2.24
C GLY A 2 0.92 36.94 2.31
N VAL A 3 -0.08 36.72 1.48
CA VAL A 3 -0.73 35.42 1.30
C VAL A 3 -0.25 34.86 -0.04
N VAL A 4 0.34 33.67 -0.02
CA VAL A 4 0.66 32.92 -1.24
C VAL A 4 -0.44 31.88 -1.40
N LEU A 5 -1.11 31.92 -2.56
CA LEU A 5 -2.16 30.97 -2.91
C LEU A 5 -1.56 29.93 -3.85
N LEU A 6 -1.74 28.67 -3.50
CA LEU A 6 -1.33 27.51 -4.30
C LEU A 6 -2.60 26.70 -4.59
N SER A 7 -2.85 26.47 -5.87
CA SER A 7 -4.01 25.72 -6.36
C SER A 7 -3.62 24.31 -6.79
N GLU A 8 -4.62 23.43 -6.98
CA GLU A 8 -4.36 22.10 -7.55
C GLU A 8 -4.00 22.16 -9.04
N GLU A 9 -4.27 23.28 -9.72
CA GLU A 9 -3.94 23.49 -11.14
C GLU A 9 -2.45 23.80 -11.33
N ASP A 10 -1.79 24.33 -10.29
CA ASP A 10 -0.36 24.62 -10.30
C ASP A 10 0.51 23.35 -10.16
N LEU A 11 -0.11 22.18 -9.94
CA LEU A 11 0.58 20.90 -9.77
C LEU A 11 0.62 20.11 -11.08
N ASP A 12 1.80 20.04 -11.70
CA ASP A 12 2.02 19.16 -12.84
C ASP A 12 2.23 17.70 -12.37
N ILE A 13 1.18 16.90 -12.57
CA ILE A 13 1.19 15.47 -12.25
C ILE A 13 2.11 14.70 -13.20
N ALA A 14 2.22 15.11 -14.47
CA ALA A 14 3.05 14.43 -15.45
C ALA A 14 4.54 14.55 -15.07
N ASP A 15 4.98 15.74 -14.66
CA ASP A 15 6.34 15.96 -14.15
C ASP A 15 6.64 15.15 -12.89
N TYR A 16 5.65 14.95 -12.01
CA TYR A 16 5.84 14.09 -10.85
C TYR A 16 6.03 12.61 -11.25
N VAL A 17 5.26 12.13 -12.23
CA VAL A 17 5.35 10.76 -12.74
C VAL A 17 6.70 10.53 -13.46
N THR A 18 7.13 11.46 -14.32
CA THR A 18 8.42 11.35 -15.01
C THR A 18 9.60 11.35 -14.04
N ASN A 19 9.56 12.22 -13.02
CA ASN A 19 10.57 12.22 -11.96
C ASN A 19 10.61 10.91 -11.18
N PHE A 20 9.45 10.33 -10.87
CA PHE A 20 9.37 9.02 -10.23
C PHE A 20 10.01 7.94 -11.11
N MET A 21 9.73 7.94 -12.42
CA MET A 21 10.29 6.98 -13.38
C MET A 21 11.80 7.13 -13.55
N ASN A 22 12.30 8.37 -13.59
CA ASN A 22 13.73 8.67 -13.67
C ASN A 22 14.49 8.20 -12.44
N SER A 23 13.92 8.38 -11.25
CA SER A 23 14.53 7.95 -9.98
C SER A 23 14.70 6.42 -9.84
N ARG A 24 14.05 5.64 -10.71
CA ARG A 24 13.97 4.17 -10.65
C ARG A 24 14.22 3.49 -11.99
N SER A 25 14.88 4.21 -12.91
CA SER A 25 15.03 3.83 -14.30
C SER A 25 15.78 2.51 -14.53
N GLU A 26 16.61 2.08 -13.57
CA GLU A 26 17.36 0.81 -13.59
C GLU A 26 16.50 -0.42 -13.26
N ILE A 27 15.40 -0.24 -12.51
CA ILE A 27 14.55 -1.33 -12.00
C ILE A 27 13.29 -1.49 -12.87
N LEU A 28 12.78 -0.38 -13.41
CA LEU A 28 11.61 -0.36 -14.28
C LEU A 28 12.00 -0.61 -15.74
N GLY A 29 11.57 -1.75 -16.29
CA GLY A 29 11.76 -2.06 -17.71
C GLY A 29 11.07 -1.04 -18.63
N LEU A 30 11.66 -0.81 -19.82
CA LEU A 30 11.16 0.17 -20.80
C LEU A 30 9.68 0.00 -21.13
N LYS A 31 9.21 -1.24 -21.28
CA LYS A 31 7.80 -1.56 -21.57
C LYS A 31 6.83 -1.06 -20.48
N ILE A 32 7.25 -1.04 -19.22
CA ILE A 32 6.38 -0.55 -18.12
C ILE A 32 6.36 0.97 -18.12
N LYS A 33 7.47 1.62 -18.50
CA LYS A 33 7.53 3.07 -18.60
C LYS A 33 6.52 3.59 -19.62
N GLU A 34 6.48 2.97 -20.80
CA GLU A 34 5.48 3.28 -21.84
C GLU A 34 4.04 3.10 -21.32
N LEU A 35 3.75 2.01 -20.61
CA LEU A 35 2.43 1.77 -20.02
C LEU A 35 2.04 2.80 -18.94
N ILE A 36 3.00 3.23 -18.11
CA ILE A 36 2.76 4.26 -17.09
C ILE A 36 2.45 5.60 -17.77
N GLU A 37 3.27 6.01 -18.74
CA GLU A 37 3.08 7.28 -19.46
C GLU A 37 1.73 7.33 -20.21
N GLU A 38 1.32 6.22 -20.83
CA GLU A 38 0.07 6.15 -21.60
C GLU A 38 -1.18 6.07 -20.72
N TYR A 39 -1.18 5.22 -19.68
CA TYR A 39 -2.41 4.87 -18.97
C TYR A 39 -2.55 5.49 -17.57
N PHE A 40 -1.45 5.86 -16.90
CA PHE A 40 -1.52 6.22 -15.48
C PHE A 40 -2.38 7.45 -15.21
N ILE A 41 -2.21 8.51 -16.02
CA ILE A 41 -3.00 9.74 -15.92
C ILE A 41 -4.49 9.44 -16.17
N LYS A 42 -4.80 8.55 -17.12
CA LYS A 42 -6.17 8.12 -17.40
C LYS A 42 -6.83 7.47 -16.19
N PHE A 43 -6.11 6.61 -15.47
CA PHE A 43 -6.61 5.97 -14.25
C PHE A 43 -6.89 6.98 -13.14
N VAL A 44 -5.97 7.93 -12.91
CA VAL A 44 -6.14 8.99 -11.90
C VAL A 44 -7.33 9.89 -12.23
N ASN A 45 -7.51 10.25 -13.51
CA ASN A 45 -8.64 11.05 -13.97
C ASN A 45 -9.98 10.32 -13.78
N TRP A 46 -10.03 9.01 -14.05
CA TRP A 46 -11.24 8.23 -13.82
C TRP A 46 -11.63 8.20 -12.35
N ILE A 47 -10.67 8.02 -11.44
CA ILE A 47 -10.93 8.02 -10.00
C ILE A 47 -11.42 9.38 -9.53
N THR A 48 -10.84 10.45 -10.06
CA THR A 48 -11.23 11.83 -9.71
C THR A 48 -12.62 12.19 -10.22
N THR A 49 -13.05 11.63 -11.36
CA THR A 49 -14.32 11.99 -12.01
C THR A 49 -15.48 11.08 -11.66
N LYS A 50 -15.25 9.77 -11.58
CA LYS A 50 -16.27 8.75 -11.37
C LYS A 50 -16.14 8.02 -10.04
N GLY A 51 -14.97 8.01 -9.43
CA GLY A 51 -14.69 7.19 -8.25
C GLY A 51 -15.12 7.85 -6.95
N GLU A 52 -15.90 7.13 -6.14
CA GLU A 52 -16.12 7.54 -4.75
C GLU A 52 -15.02 6.95 -3.85
N THR A 53 -14.27 7.85 -3.20
CA THR A 53 -13.18 7.46 -2.29
C THR A 53 -13.67 7.35 -0.86
N THR A 54 -13.13 6.37 -0.13
CA THR A 54 -13.44 6.17 1.30
C THR A 54 -12.83 7.28 2.17
N ILE A 55 -11.73 7.89 1.73
CA ILE A 55 -11.11 9.06 2.37
C ILE A 55 -10.86 10.13 1.32
N SER A 56 -11.20 11.38 1.65
CA SER A 56 -10.82 12.55 0.86
C SER A 56 -9.30 12.67 0.77
N CYS A 57 -8.75 12.53 -0.43
CA CYS A 57 -7.32 12.62 -0.71
C CYS A 57 -7.09 13.57 -1.88
N SER A 58 -5.98 14.34 -1.86
CA SER A 58 -5.60 15.18 -2.99
C SER A 58 -5.16 14.33 -4.19
N LYS A 59 -5.22 14.89 -5.41
CA LYS A 59 -4.76 14.19 -6.63
C LYS A 59 -3.32 13.70 -6.52
N LEU A 60 -2.45 14.52 -5.92
CA LEU A 60 -1.06 14.15 -5.68
C LEU A 60 -0.93 12.94 -4.73
N ALA A 61 -1.80 12.81 -3.73
CA ALA A 61 -1.81 11.66 -2.84
C ALA A 61 -2.24 10.38 -3.59
N LEU A 62 -3.24 10.46 -4.48
CA LEU A 62 -3.64 9.34 -5.34
C LEU A 62 -2.47 8.85 -6.19
N VAL A 63 -1.79 9.79 -6.84
CA VAL A 63 -0.60 9.52 -7.68
C VAL A 63 0.49 8.84 -6.87
N LYS A 64 0.82 9.36 -5.69
CA LYS A 64 1.81 8.76 -4.79
C LYS A 64 1.45 7.33 -4.38
N ILE A 65 0.20 7.09 -4.04
CA ILE A 65 -0.28 5.77 -3.61
C ILE A 65 -0.21 4.78 -4.78
N GLY A 66 -0.68 5.17 -5.96
CA GLY A 66 -0.61 4.34 -7.16
C GLY A 66 0.83 3.96 -7.53
N LEU A 67 1.73 4.94 -7.59
CA LEU A 67 3.14 4.72 -7.94
C LEU A 67 3.88 3.91 -6.86
N SER A 68 3.53 4.03 -5.59
CA SER A 68 4.15 3.27 -4.50
C SER A 68 3.97 1.76 -4.62
N GLN A 69 2.90 1.30 -5.28
CA GLN A 69 2.64 -0.13 -5.53
C GLN A 69 3.36 -0.66 -6.77
N MET A 70 3.87 0.21 -7.65
CA MET A 70 4.52 -0.19 -8.90
C MET A 70 5.99 -0.61 -8.75
N THR A 71 6.49 -0.66 -7.52
CA THR A 71 7.93 -0.80 -7.26
C THR A 71 8.51 -2.17 -7.61
N ARG A 72 7.66 -3.19 -7.78
CA ARG A 72 8.04 -4.59 -8.05
C ARG A 72 7.49 -5.12 -9.37
N VAL A 73 6.98 -4.23 -10.21
CA VAL A 73 6.30 -4.62 -11.45
C VAL A 73 7.35 -4.88 -12.53
N THR A 74 7.27 -6.06 -13.16
CA THR A 74 8.14 -6.47 -14.28
C THR A 74 7.36 -6.65 -15.59
N ASN A 75 6.11 -7.11 -15.48
CA ASN A 75 5.28 -7.50 -16.62
C ASN A 75 3.97 -6.70 -16.66
N LYS A 76 3.30 -6.70 -17.82
CA LYS A 76 2.00 -6.04 -18.02
C LYS A 76 0.94 -6.55 -17.03
N TYR A 77 0.93 -7.85 -16.74
CA TYR A 77 0.03 -8.44 -15.75
C TYR A 77 0.29 -7.95 -14.33
N GLY A 78 1.57 -7.83 -13.95
CA GLY A 78 1.98 -7.20 -12.69
C GLY A 78 1.52 -5.74 -12.61
N PHE A 79 1.56 -5.00 -13.72
CA PHE A 79 1.11 -3.61 -13.79
C PHE A 79 -0.40 -3.49 -13.53
N ILE A 80 -1.22 -4.32 -14.17
CA ILE A 80 -2.68 -4.37 -13.95
C ILE A 80 -2.98 -4.61 -12.47
N VAL A 81 -2.39 -5.65 -11.89
CA VAL A 81 -2.63 -6.04 -10.51
C VAL A 81 -2.15 -4.95 -9.54
N ALA A 82 -1.00 -4.32 -9.80
CA ALA A 82 -0.47 -3.24 -8.97
C ALA A 82 -1.35 -1.99 -9.00
N ILE A 83 -1.91 -1.62 -10.16
CA ILE A 83 -2.85 -0.48 -10.28
C ILE A 83 -4.12 -0.73 -9.50
N ILE A 84 -4.75 -1.89 -9.70
CA ILE A 84 -6.00 -2.25 -9.02
C ILE A 84 -5.77 -2.32 -7.50
N ASN A 85 -4.62 -2.85 -7.08
CA ASN A 85 -4.28 -2.97 -5.66
C ASN A 85 -3.75 -1.67 -5.03
N GLY A 86 -3.23 -0.72 -5.80
CA GLY A 86 -2.79 0.58 -5.29
C GLY A 86 -3.92 1.59 -5.25
N LEU A 87 -4.40 1.97 -6.43
CA LEU A 87 -5.43 2.99 -6.57
C LEU A 87 -6.81 2.49 -6.13
N GLY A 88 -7.13 1.22 -6.41
CA GLY A 88 -8.44 0.64 -6.06
C GLY A 88 -8.68 0.47 -4.56
N GLN A 89 -7.65 0.58 -3.70
CA GLN A 89 -7.83 0.49 -2.24
C GLN A 89 -8.43 1.76 -1.61
N LEU A 90 -8.38 2.88 -2.33
CA LEU A 90 -8.98 4.14 -1.88
C LEU A 90 -10.47 4.23 -2.21
N LEU A 91 -10.91 3.46 -3.21
CA LEU A 91 -12.29 3.43 -3.66
C LEU A 91 -13.18 2.64 -2.70
N GLN A 92 -14.46 3.00 -2.65
CA GLN A 92 -15.48 2.15 -2.06
C GLN A 92 -15.64 0.84 -2.85
N ALA A 93 -16.22 -0.18 -2.22
CA ALA A 93 -16.28 -1.54 -2.78
C ALA A 93 -16.94 -1.59 -4.17
N ASP A 94 -18.03 -0.84 -4.37
CA ASP A 94 -18.80 -0.84 -5.62
C ASP A 94 -18.00 -0.20 -6.76
N PHE A 95 -17.37 0.96 -6.50
CA PHE A 95 -16.53 1.65 -7.47
C PHE A 95 -15.21 0.91 -7.76
N ARG A 96 -14.72 0.12 -6.81
CA ARG A 96 -13.51 -0.69 -7.00
C ARG A 96 -13.70 -1.76 -8.06
N GLU A 97 -14.88 -2.39 -8.13
CA GLU A 97 -15.18 -3.39 -9.15
C GLU A 97 -15.29 -2.76 -10.53
N LEU A 98 -16.01 -1.63 -10.64
CA LEU A 98 -16.10 -0.85 -11.88
C LEU A 98 -14.72 -0.37 -12.36
N PHE A 99 -13.88 0.12 -11.45
CA PHE A 99 -12.52 0.54 -11.77
C PHE A 99 -11.70 -0.62 -12.32
N ALA A 100 -11.78 -1.79 -11.68
CA ALA A 100 -11.02 -2.94 -12.11
C ALA A 100 -11.45 -3.41 -13.51
N GLN A 101 -12.76 -3.42 -13.81
CA GLN A 101 -13.29 -3.72 -15.15
C GLN A 101 -12.72 -2.76 -16.21
N GLU A 102 -12.78 -1.45 -15.96
CA GLU A 102 -12.26 -0.43 -16.89
C GLU A 102 -10.74 -0.57 -17.11
N VAL A 103 -9.97 -0.94 -16.07
CA VAL A 103 -8.53 -1.21 -16.20
C VAL A 103 -8.26 -2.40 -17.14
N TYR A 104 -9.03 -3.49 -17.02
CA TYR A 104 -8.92 -4.64 -17.91
C TYR A 104 -9.29 -4.29 -19.35
N ASP A 105 -10.37 -3.53 -19.54
CA ASP A 105 -10.85 -3.10 -20.86
C ASP A 105 -9.84 -2.18 -21.56
N TRP A 106 -9.26 -1.21 -20.84
CA TRP A 106 -8.26 -0.31 -21.41
C TRP A 106 -6.97 -1.03 -21.80
N LEU A 107 -6.54 -2.01 -21.02
CA LEU A 107 -5.34 -2.78 -21.29
C LEU A 107 -5.59 -3.98 -22.21
N LYS A 108 -6.85 -4.21 -22.62
CA LYS A 108 -7.29 -5.28 -23.53
C LYS A 108 -6.87 -6.68 -23.06
N GLU A 109 -6.94 -6.92 -21.75
CA GLU A 109 -6.66 -8.22 -21.15
C GLU A 109 -7.94 -8.81 -20.56
N PRO A 110 -8.18 -10.13 -20.67
CA PRO A 110 -9.35 -10.75 -20.10
C PRO A 110 -9.31 -10.71 -18.56
N PRO A 111 -10.39 -10.30 -17.89
CA PRO A 111 -10.44 -10.31 -16.43
C PRO A 111 -10.49 -11.74 -15.89
N PRO A 112 -9.89 -12.01 -14.71
CA PRO A 112 -10.04 -13.28 -14.02
C PRO A 112 -11.47 -13.43 -13.46
N PRO A 113 -11.91 -14.66 -13.12
CA PRO A 113 -13.26 -14.92 -12.61
C PRO A 113 -13.58 -14.14 -11.33
N LEU A 114 -12.57 -13.85 -10.51
CA LEU A 114 -12.68 -13.01 -9.32
C LEU A 114 -11.83 -11.74 -9.51
N ILE A 115 -12.41 -10.75 -10.20
CA ILE A 115 -11.75 -9.48 -10.59
C ILE A 115 -11.05 -8.80 -9.41
N LEU A 116 -11.76 -8.69 -8.27
CA LEU A 116 -11.24 -8.01 -7.08
C LEU A 116 -10.14 -8.80 -6.35
N LYS A 117 -10.00 -10.11 -6.62
CA LYS A 117 -9.00 -10.98 -6.00
C LYS A 117 -7.93 -11.39 -7.00
N SER A 118 -7.57 -10.51 -7.92
CA SER A 118 -6.52 -10.76 -8.91
C SER A 118 -5.14 -10.83 -8.25
N ARG A 119 -4.34 -11.81 -8.67
CA ARG A 119 -2.96 -12.05 -8.27
C ARG A 119 -2.10 -12.23 -9.50
N HIS A 120 -0.95 -11.57 -9.52
CA HIS A 120 0.06 -11.84 -10.54
C HIS A 120 0.86 -13.08 -10.15
N ASN A 121 0.84 -14.11 -10.98
CA ASN A 121 1.65 -15.31 -10.80
C ASN A 121 2.93 -15.18 -11.62
N VAL A 122 4.05 -14.93 -10.95
CA VAL A 122 5.36 -14.71 -11.57
C VAL A 122 5.87 -15.96 -12.30
N GLU A 123 5.52 -17.17 -11.82
CA GLU A 123 6.01 -18.42 -12.40
C GLU A 123 5.35 -18.74 -13.75
N ARG A 124 4.08 -18.36 -13.90
CA ARG A 124 3.27 -18.63 -15.10
C ARG A 124 3.06 -17.42 -15.99
N ASP A 125 3.50 -16.25 -15.55
CA ASP A 125 3.26 -14.95 -16.17
C ASP A 125 1.79 -14.73 -16.56
N MET A 126 0.89 -15.04 -15.62
CA MET A 126 -0.56 -14.95 -15.80
C MET A 126 -1.23 -14.28 -14.59
N ILE A 127 -2.45 -13.79 -14.81
CA ILE A 127 -3.32 -13.28 -13.75
C ILE A 127 -4.16 -14.43 -13.21
N ASP A 128 -3.87 -14.83 -11.98
CA ASP A 128 -4.65 -15.81 -11.21
C ASP A 128 -5.59 -15.11 -10.21
N SER A 129 -6.44 -15.89 -9.55
CA SER A 129 -7.26 -15.41 -8.43
C SER A 129 -6.75 -15.94 -7.10
N TYR A 130 -6.84 -15.15 -6.02
CA TYR A 130 -6.58 -15.65 -4.67
C TYR A 130 -7.68 -16.65 -4.27
N VAL A 131 -7.26 -17.89 -4.04
CA VAL A 131 -8.13 -18.99 -3.57
C VAL A 131 -7.83 -19.28 -2.10
N THR A 132 -8.88 -19.45 -1.30
CA THR A 132 -8.73 -19.94 0.08
C THR A 132 -8.48 -21.44 0.03
N ASN A 133 -7.39 -21.91 0.65
CA ASN A 133 -7.13 -23.33 0.75
C ASN A 133 -8.20 -23.99 1.67
N PRO A 134 -8.99 -24.96 1.19
CA PRO A 134 -10.03 -25.59 2.02
C PRO A 134 -9.46 -26.50 3.12
N ASN A 135 -8.19 -26.92 3.02
CA ASN A 135 -7.57 -27.87 3.94
C ASN A 135 -6.78 -27.20 5.08
N ILE A 136 -7.13 -25.96 5.46
CA ILE A 136 -6.40 -25.23 6.50
C ILE A 136 -6.66 -25.90 7.86
N THR A 137 -5.64 -26.59 8.38
CA THR A 137 -5.64 -27.11 9.75
C THR A 137 -5.27 -25.98 10.71
N VAL A 138 -6.22 -25.59 11.55
CA VAL A 138 -5.98 -24.60 12.60
C VAL A 138 -5.26 -25.27 13.75
N VAL A 139 -3.94 -25.11 13.84
CA VAL A 139 -3.17 -25.56 15.00
C VAL A 139 -3.42 -24.58 16.14
N ASN A 140 -4.16 -25.04 17.15
CA ASN A 140 -4.46 -24.24 18.34
C ASN A 140 -3.19 -24.10 19.19
N ASN A 141 -2.41 -23.06 18.94
CA ASN A 141 -1.40 -22.62 19.88
C ASN A 141 -2.11 -21.85 21.01
N PHE A 142 -2.18 -22.47 22.19
CA PHE A 142 -2.72 -21.85 23.41
C PHE A 142 -2.08 -20.45 23.61
N GLY A 143 -2.87 -19.39 23.44
CA GLY A 143 -2.46 -17.99 23.66
C GLY A 143 -2.33 -17.10 22.41
N LYS A 144 -2.16 -17.66 21.20
CA LYS A 144 -2.17 -16.88 19.95
C LYS A 144 -3.36 -17.32 19.09
N LEU A 145 -4.32 -16.42 18.86
CA LEU A 145 -5.41 -16.66 17.91
C LEU A 145 -4.83 -16.85 16.50
N PRO A 146 -4.97 -18.03 15.89
CA PRO A 146 -4.44 -18.28 14.56
C PRO A 146 -5.26 -17.50 13.51
N LEU A 147 -4.58 -16.69 12.70
CA LEU A 147 -5.20 -16.03 11.55
C LEU A 147 -5.36 -17.05 10.43
N VAL A 148 -6.60 -17.37 10.08
CA VAL A 148 -6.89 -18.23 8.92
C VAL A 148 -6.60 -17.44 7.64
N GLU A 149 -5.63 -17.90 6.85
CA GLU A 149 -5.26 -17.26 5.59
C GLU A 149 -6.32 -17.51 4.51
N THR A 150 -7.34 -16.65 4.50
CA THR A 150 -8.33 -16.59 3.42
C THR A 150 -7.76 -15.83 2.22
N GLY A 151 -8.29 -16.05 1.02
CA GLY A 151 -7.80 -15.36 -0.18
C GLY A 151 -7.79 -13.82 -0.07
N LYS A 152 -8.74 -13.23 0.68
CA LYS A 152 -8.77 -11.78 0.96
C LYS A 152 -7.65 -11.35 1.91
N ILE A 153 -7.31 -12.17 2.90
CA ILE A 153 -6.21 -11.92 3.82
C ILE A 153 -4.88 -12.04 3.08
N SER A 154 -4.69 -13.08 2.26
CA SER A 154 -3.49 -13.26 1.44
C SER A 154 -3.28 -12.07 0.50
N GLN A 155 -4.34 -11.61 -0.17
CA GLN A 155 -4.29 -10.39 -0.98
C GLN A 155 -3.88 -9.17 -0.15
N CYS A 156 -4.50 -8.95 1.01
CA CYS A 156 -4.17 -7.82 1.87
C CYS A 156 -2.71 -7.85 2.35
N LEU A 157 -2.22 -9.04 2.74
CA LEU A 157 -0.82 -9.23 3.12
C LEU A 157 0.13 -8.91 1.97
N ASP A 158 -0.14 -9.37 0.76
CA ASP A 158 0.74 -9.13 -0.38
C ASP A 158 0.79 -7.64 -0.76
N ILE A 159 -0.33 -6.92 -0.67
CA ILE A 159 -0.37 -5.47 -0.90
C ILE A 159 0.44 -4.72 0.16
N LEU A 160 0.27 -5.08 1.43
CA LEU A 160 0.98 -4.44 2.55
C LEU A 160 2.48 -4.74 2.53
N LYS A 161 2.88 -5.94 2.09
CA LYS A 161 4.30 -6.29 1.93
C LYS A 161 5.00 -5.33 0.99
N VAL A 162 4.38 -4.93 -0.14
CA VAL A 162 5.00 -3.97 -1.07
C VAL A 162 5.30 -2.62 -0.39
N TRP A 163 4.41 -2.16 0.48
CA TRP A 163 4.63 -0.90 1.19
C TRP A 163 5.67 -1.00 2.31
N LEU A 164 5.75 -2.14 3.01
CA LEU A 164 6.59 -2.31 4.20
C LEU A 164 8.00 -2.85 3.91
N ASP A 165 8.18 -3.58 2.80
CA ASP A 165 9.46 -4.16 2.41
C ASP A 165 10.40 -3.13 1.75
N ASN A 166 9.83 -2.04 1.24
CA ASN A 166 10.60 -0.86 0.90
C ASN A 166 11.10 -0.24 2.22
N LYS A 167 12.38 -0.40 2.57
CA LYS A 167 13.10 0.24 3.71
C LYS A 167 13.07 1.78 3.72
N LYS A 168 12.18 2.40 2.94
CA LYS A 168 11.87 3.82 2.93
C LYS A 168 10.71 4.05 3.91
N ASP A 169 10.65 5.22 4.52
CA ASP A 169 9.65 5.64 5.50
C ASP A 169 8.22 5.74 4.91
N ASN A 170 7.66 4.61 4.49
CA ASN A 170 6.30 4.52 3.99
C ASN A 170 5.35 4.36 5.18
N HIS A 171 4.45 5.32 5.35
CA HIS A 171 3.39 5.24 6.34
C HIS A 171 2.12 4.68 5.70
N VAL A 172 1.56 3.64 6.31
CA VAL A 172 0.34 2.97 5.84
C VAL A 172 -0.76 3.11 6.86
N LEU A 173 -1.97 3.45 6.39
CA LEU A 173 -3.18 3.49 7.21
C LEU A 173 -4.10 2.34 6.82
N LEU A 174 -4.45 1.50 7.81
CA LEU A 174 -5.40 0.40 7.63
C LEU A 174 -6.79 0.80 8.12
N ILE A 175 -7.77 0.65 7.23
CA ILE A 175 -9.15 1.09 7.47
C ILE A 175 -10.08 -0.11 7.43
N GLY A 176 -11.03 -0.14 8.34
CA GLY A 176 -12.05 -1.18 8.42
C GLY A 176 -12.88 -1.02 9.68
N ALA A 177 -13.99 -1.74 9.75
CA ALA A 177 -14.86 -1.75 10.92
C ALA A 177 -14.15 -2.28 12.19
N TYR A 178 -14.78 -2.09 13.34
CA TYR A 178 -14.35 -2.76 14.57
C TYR A 178 -14.49 -4.29 14.39
N GLY A 179 -13.54 -5.06 14.93
CA GLY A 179 -13.55 -6.53 14.79
C GLY A 179 -13.07 -7.09 13.44
N SER A 180 -12.62 -6.25 12.49
CA SER A 180 -12.16 -6.72 11.16
C SER A 180 -10.73 -7.34 11.15
N ALA A 181 -10.25 -7.84 12.29
CA ALA A 181 -8.96 -8.50 12.46
C ALA A 181 -7.71 -7.69 12.04
N LYS A 182 -7.79 -6.35 11.93
CA LYS A 182 -6.67 -5.47 11.53
C LYS A 182 -5.39 -5.73 12.33
N SER A 183 -5.51 -5.88 13.65
CA SER A 183 -4.38 -6.15 14.54
C SER A 183 -3.72 -7.51 14.28
N LEU A 184 -4.50 -8.53 13.87
CA LEU A 184 -3.97 -9.85 13.54
C LEU A 184 -3.23 -9.83 12.19
N ILE A 185 -3.77 -9.10 11.20
CA ILE A 185 -3.12 -8.92 9.90
C ILE A 185 -1.75 -8.25 10.06
N VAL A 186 -1.67 -7.16 10.83
CA VAL A 186 -0.40 -6.45 11.06
C VAL A 186 0.59 -7.34 11.82
N LYS A 187 0.16 -8.04 12.87
CA LYS A 187 1.03 -8.96 13.62
C LYS A 187 1.60 -10.06 12.73
N LYS A 188 0.73 -10.72 11.93
CA LYS A 188 1.15 -11.77 10.99
C LYS A 188 2.12 -11.24 9.93
N LEU A 189 1.93 -9.99 9.50
CA LEU A 189 2.81 -9.38 8.53
C LEU A 189 4.19 -9.10 9.13
N VAL A 190 4.26 -8.50 10.32
CA VAL A 190 5.54 -8.18 10.98
C VAL A 190 6.28 -9.43 11.45
N GLU A 191 5.60 -10.55 11.72
CA GLU A 191 6.30 -11.83 11.95
C GLU A 191 7.23 -12.24 10.79
N ASN A 192 7.05 -11.68 9.58
CA ASN A 192 7.95 -11.91 8.44
C ASN A 192 9.11 -10.90 8.33
N PHE A 193 9.10 -9.83 9.13
CA PHE A 193 10.11 -8.79 9.12
C PHE A 193 10.93 -8.84 10.41
N ASP A 194 12.24 -8.63 10.30
CA ASP A 194 13.12 -8.51 11.45
C ASP A 194 13.00 -7.10 12.06
N ALA A 195 11.86 -6.85 12.71
CA ALA A 195 11.51 -5.54 13.26
C ALA A 195 10.78 -5.67 14.60
N ASP A 196 11.14 -4.80 15.54
CA ASP A 196 10.47 -4.70 16.83
C ASP A 196 9.18 -3.87 16.73
N ILE A 197 8.09 -4.41 17.29
CA ILE A 197 6.76 -3.78 17.26
C ILE A 197 6.50 -3.03 18.56
N LEU A 198 6.36 -1.72 18.47
CA LEU A 198 5.82 -0.90 19.56
C LEU A 198 4.36 -0.51 19.27
N VAL A 199 3.44 -1.04 20.07
CA VAL A 199 1.99 -0.80 19.90
C VAL A 199 1.54 0.38 20.74
N PHE A 200 0.94 1.40 20.15
CA PHE A 200 0.29 2.50 20.86
C PHE A 200 -1.23 2.32 20.85
N ASN A 201 -1.84 2.28 22.04
CA ASN A 201 -3.30 2.24 22.17
C ASN A 201 -3.81 3.66 22.37
N CYS A 202 -4.36 4.25 21.31
CA CYS A 202 -4.87 5.62 21.33
C CYS A 202 -6.33 5.69 21.80
N SER A 203 -6.67 6.74 22.51
CA SER A 203 -8.01 7.10 22.98
C SER A 203 -8.21 8.62 22.85
N GLY A 204 -9.39 9.14 23.18
CA GLY A 204 -9.67 10.59 23.14
C GLY A 204 -8.74 11.44 24.02
N ASN A 205 -8.07 10.84 25.01
CA ASN A 205 -7.19 11.53 25.97
C ASN A 205 -5.70 11.32 25.66
N THR A 206 -5.33 10.75 24.51
CA THR A 206 -3.93 10.48 24.19
C THR A 206 -3.17 11.77 23.93
N GLN A 207 -2.19 12.08 24.79
CA GLN A 207 -1.33 13.25 24.67
C GLN A 207 0.03 12.91 24.05
N PRO A 208 0.74 13.89 23.46
CA PRO A 208 2.10 13.68 22.93
C PRO A 208 3.09 13.11 23.95
N ASN A 209 2.92 13.44 25.24
CA ASN A 209 3.75 12.92 26.32
C ASN A 209 3.63 11.39 26.47
N TYR A 210 2.46 10.81 26.22
CA TYR A 210 2.27 9.36 26.23
C TYR A 210 3.15 8.68 25.18
N VAL A 211 3.18 9.24 23.97
CA VAL A 211 3.99 8.72 22.86
C VAL A 211 5.48 8.85 23.20
N LYS A 212 5.90 10.01 23.71
CA LYS A 212 7.30 10.27 24.09
C LYS A 212 7.80 9.34 25.18
N ASN A 213 7.03 9.16 26.26
CA ASN A 213 7.43 8.31 27.38
C ASN A 213 7.55 6.86 26.93
N LYS A 214 6.56 6.36 26.19
CA LYS A 214 6.59 5.00 25.67
C LYS A 214 7.73 4.78 24.65
N LEU A 215 8.06 5.76 23.81
CA LEU A 215 9.25 5.67 22.95
C LEU A 215 10.54 5.65 23.77
N SER A 216 10.64 6.44 24.84
CA SER A 216 11.84 6.48 25.69
C SER A 216 12.09 5.18 26.46
N GLU A 217 11.04 4.38 26.72
CA GLU A 217 11.17 3.06 27.32
C GLU A 217 11.81 2.03 26.37
N TYR A 218 11.59 2.15 25.06
CA TYR A 218 12.04 1.17 24.07
C TYR A 218 13.24 1.64 23.23
N CYS A 219 13.52 2.94 23.19
CA CYS A 219 14.61 3.52 22.39
C CYS A 219 15.73 4.09 23.26
N ILE A 220 16.92 4.28 22.69
CA ILE A 220 18.06 4.96 23.31
C ILE A 220 18.16 6.36 22.75
N SER A 221 18.43 7.34 23.59
CA SER A 221 18.81 8.66 23.12
C SER A 221 20.32 8.74 22.93
N VAL A 222 20.76 8.96 21.69
CA VAL A 222 22.17 9.15 21.34
C VAL A 222 22.38 10.62 21.00
N ASN A 223 23.42 11.23 21.56
CA ASN A 223 23.82 12.58 21.19
C ASN A 223 24.73 12.50 19.97
N THR A 224 24.31 13.09 18.85
CA THR A 224 25.12 13.19 17.64
C THR A 224 25.45 14.66 17.35
N ASN A 225 26.36 14.90 16.40
CA ASN A 225 26.77 16.26 16.02
C ASN A 225 25.62 17.11 15.43
N ARG A 226 24.48 16.50 15.07
CA ARG A 226 23.27 17.18 14.58
C ARG A 226 22.20 17.36 15.67
N GLY A 227 22.53 17.05 16.92
CA GLY A 227 21.62 17.12 18.07
C GLY A 227 21.27 15.74 18.62
N ARG A 228 20.33 15.72 19.57
CA ARG A 228 19.89 14.49 20.23
C ARG A 228 18.95 13.71 19.32
N GLN A 229 19.33 12.48 18.98
CA GLN A 229 18.52 11.56 18.18
C GLN A 229 18.08 10.37 19.01
N VAL A 230 16.93 9.79 18.66
CA VAL A 230 16.39 8.60 19.32
C VAL A 230 16.60 7.43 18.37
N GLY A 231 17.41 6.46 18.79
CA GLY A 231 17.75 5.26 18.04
C GLY A 231 17.20 4.00 18.70
N HIS A 232 17.14 2.92 17.94
CA HIS A 232 16.69 1.61 18.44
C HIS A 232 17.71 1.02 19.43
N LYS A 233 17.23 0.37 20.51
CA LYS A 233 18.07 -0.15 21.60
C LYS A 233 19.08 -1.23 21.18
N TYR A 234 18.82 -1.93 20.09
CA TYR A 234 19.60 -3.09 19.64
C TYR A 234 20.36 -2.86 18.32
N LEU A 235 20.57 -1.61 17.91
CA LEU A 235 21.47 -1.31 16.80
C LEU A 235 22.92 -1.40 17.29
N ASN A 236 23.52 -2.58 17.14
CA ASN A 236 24.98 -2.74 17.05
C ASN A 236 25.45 -2.33 15.64
#